data_AF-A0A7X9CH58-F1
#
_entry.id   AF-A0A7X9CH58-F1
#
_cell.length_a   1.000
_cell.length_b   1.000
_cell.length_c   1.000
_cell.angle_alpha   90.00
_cell.angle_beta   90.00
_cell.angle_gamma   90.00
#
_symmetry.space_group_name_H-M   'P 1'
#
loop_
_entity.id
_entity.type
_entity.pdbx_description
1 polymer ?
#
loop_
_entity_poly.entity_id
_entity_poly.type
_entity_poly.pdbx_seq_one_letter_code
_entity_poly.pdbx_strand_id
1 'polypeptide(L)'
;MAFSVQTYYHKEELPPMEDINFFHSPDAFDWYSCIPAYTPFMLVAFNDEKPVAALFAIIARKNRLLHHSLFRRCIINQPPSFFGSDLPQIELFELLITRLVEEVKHKVFLIR
;
A
#
# COMPACT_ATOMS: atom_id res chain seq x y z
N MET A 1 -2.86 21.95 -6.37
CA MET A 1 -3.57 20.66 -6.29
C MET A 1 -3.21 20.07 -4.95
N ALA A 2 -4.19 19.70 -4.13
CA ALA A 2 -3.90 19.10 -2.82
C ALA A 2 -4.18 17.61 -2.95
N PHE A 3 -3.12 16.82 -3.11
CA PHE A 3 -3.25 15.37 -3.10
C PHE A 3 -3.49 14.88 -1.68
N SER A 4 -4.34 13.86 -1.53
CA SER A 4 -4.55 13.17 -0.26
C SER A 4 -4.23 11.69 -0.41
N VAL A 5 -3.87 11.01 0.68
CA VAL A 5 -3.59 9.56 0.66
C VAL A 5 -4.39 8.87 1.74
N GLN A 6 -5.08 7.80 1.35
CA GLN A 6 -5.81 6.91 2.25
C GLN A 6 -5.20 5.52 2.26
N THR A 7 -5.29 4.85 3.41
CA THR A 7 -4.75 3.49 3.62
C THR A 7 -5.91 2.52 3.76
N TYR A 8 -5.90 1.44 2.97
CA TYR A 8 -6.93 0.41 2.95
C TYR A 8 -6.33 -0.94 3.33
N TYR A 9 -6.97 -1.63 4.28
CA TYR A 9 -6.56 -2.97 4.73
C TYR A 9 -7.46 -4.08 4.17
N HIS A 10 -8.61 -3.71 3.60
CA HIS A 10 -9.60 -4.62 3.05
C HIS A 10 -9.92 -4.24 1.61
N LYS A 11 -10.06 -5.24 0.74
CA LYS A 11 -10.31 -5.01 -0.69
C LYS A 11 -11.68 -4.38 -0.94
N GLU A 12 -12.65 -4.68 -0.07
CA GLU A 12 -14.03 -4.19 -0.14
C GLU A 12 -14.12 -2.67 0.09
N GLU A 13 -13.10 -2.10 0.71
CA GLU A 13 -13.01 -0.66 1.01
C GLU A 13 -12.31 0.11 -0.13
N LEU A 14 -11.69 -0.58 -1.09
CA LEU A 14 -10.95 0.07 -2.16
C LEU A 14 -11.88 0.88 -3.08
N PRO A 15 -11.47 2.10 -3.47
CA PRO A 15 -12.21 2.87 -4.46
C PRO A 15 -12.13 2.18 -5.84
N PRO A 16 -13.10 2.43 -6.73
CA PRO A 16 -12.96 2.05 -8.13
C PRO A 16 -11.76 2.79 -8.74
N MET A 17 -10.80 2.04 -9.28
CA MET A 17 -9.55 2.55 -9.84
C MET A 17 -9.18 1.79 -11.12
N GLU A 18 -8.27 2.36 -11.92
CA GLU A 18 -7.81 1.70 -13.14
C GLU A 18 -6.94 0.48 -12.81
N ASP A 19 -7.34 -0.70 -13.27
CA ASP A 19 -6.53 -1.92 -13.14
C ASP A 19 -5.41 -1.93 -14.19
N ILE A 20 -4.31 -1.25 -13.87
CA ILE A 20 -3.12 -1.20 -14.74
C ILE A 20 -2.32 -2.51 -14.62
N ASN A 21 -2.30 -3.13 -13.44
CA ASN A 21 -1.60 -4.40 -13.21
C ASN A 21 -2.18 -5.17 -12.00
N PHE A 22 -1.87 -6.47 -11.94
CA PHE A 22 -2.35 -7.37 -10.89
C PHE A 22 -1.99 -6.90 -9.47
N PHE A 23 -0.77 -6.40 -9.24
CA PHE A 23 -0.28 -6.05 -7.90
C PHE A 23 -0.92 -4.79 -7.32
N HIS A 24 -1.58 -4.00 -8.16
CA HIS A 24 -2.30 -2.80 -7.77
C HIS A 24 -3.82 -2.94 -7.98
N SER A 25 -4.28 -4.17 -8.19
CA SER A 25 -5.70 -4.53 -8.26
C SER A 25 -6.22 -5.05 -6.91
N PRO A 26 -7.55 -5.10 -6.71
CA PRO A 26 -8.16 -5.78 -5.57
C PRO A 26 -7.73 -7.26 -5.45
N ASP A 27 -7.40 -7.94 -6.56
CA ASP A 27 -7.02 -9.36 -6.56
C ASP A 27 -5.71 -9.63 -5.81
N ALA A 28 -4.83 -8.63 -5.70
CA ALA A 28 -3.61 -8.74 -4.90
C ALA A 28 -3.93 -9.01 -3.42
N PHE A 29 -5.00 -8.42 -2.89
CA PHE A 29 -5.44 -8.67 -1.52
C PHE A 29 -5.82 -10.13 -1.32
N ASP A 30 -6.55 -10.74 -2.25
CA ASP A 30 -6.95 -12.14 -2.14
C ASP A 30 -5.75 -13.07 -2.09
N TRP A 31 -4.76 -12.83 -2.96
CA TRP A 31 -3.56 -13.67 -3.03
C TRP A 31 -2.74 -13.63 -1.74
N TYR A 32 -2.51 -12.44 -1.19
CA TYR A 32 -1.69 -12.28 0.01
C TYR A 32 -2.45 -12.53 1.31
N SER A 33 -3.78 -12.36 1.34
CA SER A 33 -4.59 -12.65 2.52
C SER A 33 -4.68 -14.15 2.84
N CYS A 34 -4.49 -15.01 1.84
CA CYS A 34 -4.39 -16.46 2.07
C CYS A 34 -3.14 -16.87 2.87
N ILE A 35 -2.15 -16.00 3.03
CA ILE A 35 -0.91 -16.29 3.76
C ILE A 35 -1.05 -15.77 5.21
N PRO A 36 -1.17 -16.65 6.23
CA PRO A 36 -1.50 -16.23 7.60
C PRO A 36 -0.48 -15.29 8.25
N ALA A 37 0.75 -15.28 7.74
CA ALA A 37 1.82 -14.42 8.24
C ALA A 37 1.80 -13.01 7.64
N TYR A 38 0.96 -12.76 6.64
CA TYR A 38 0.93 -11.51 5.87
C TYR A 38 -0.31 -10.69 6.22
N THR A 39 -0.14 -9.38 6.17
CA THR A 39 -1.24 -8.43 6.28
C THR A 39 -1.07 -7.44 5.13
N PRO A 40 -1.74 -7.69 3.99
CA PRO A 40 -1.69 -6.77 2.85
C PRO A 40 -2.43 -5.48 3.17
N PHE A 41 -2.00 -4.40 2.54
CA PHE A 41 -2.67 -3.11 2.57
C PHE A 41 -2.26 -2.28 1.36
N MET A 42 -3.07 -1.29 1.01
CA MET A 42 -2.84 -0.43 -0.14
C MET A 42 -2.99 1.02 0.26
N LEU A 43 -2.05 1.85 -0.17
CA LEU A 43 -2.17 3.30 -0.10
C LEU A 43 -2.68 3.80 -1.45
N VAL A 44 -3.73 4.59 -1.45
CA VAL A 44 -4.28 5.21 -2.66
C VAL A 44 -4.18 6.72 -2.52
N ALA A 45 -3.52 7.36 -3.47
CA ALA A 45 -3.45 8.80 -3.60
C ALA A 45 -4.62 9.29 -4.46
N PHE A 46 -5.22 10.40 -4.04
CA PHE A 46 -6.36 11.03 -4.68
C PHE A 46 -6.03 12.47 -5.06
N ASN A 47 -6.55 12.88 -6.21
CA ASN A 47 -6.73 14.27 -6.56
C ASN A 47 -8.24 14.55 -6.46
N ASP A 48 -8.63 15.36 -5.48
CA ASP A 48 -10.02 15.48 -5.04
C ASP A 48 -10.60 14.09 -4.69
N GLU A 49 -11.60 13.61 -5.43
CA GLU A 49 -12.24 12.30 -5.22
C GLU A 49 -11.71 11.22 -6.18
N LYS A 50 -10.85 11.57 -7.13
CA LYS A 50 -10.36 10.65 -8.15
C LYS A 50 -9.05 9.97 -7.70
N PRO A 51 -8.99 8.63 -7.67
CA PRO A 51 -7.73 7.91 -7.51
C PRO A 51 -6.75 8.27 -8.64
N VAL A 52 -5.52 8.66 -8.27
CA VAL A 52 -4.46 9.02 -9.23
C VAL A 52 -3.21 8.18 -9.10
N ALA A 53 -2.97 7.55 -7.94
CA ALA A 53 -1.90 6.56 -7.80
C ALA A 53 -2.21 5.56 -6.68
N ALA A 54 -1.59 4.38 -6.72
CA ALA A 54 -1.71 3.39 -5.68
C ALA A 54 -0.37 2.69 -5.40
N LEU A 55 -0.11 2.39 -4.13
CA LEU A 55 1.05 1.63 -3.66
C LEU A 55 0.59 0.45 -2.80
N PHE A 56 0.87 -0.77 -3.24
CA PHE A 56 0.56 -1.98 -2.50
C PHE A 56 1.73 -2.40 -1.62
N ALA A 57 1.45 -2.76 -0.37
CA ALA A 57 2.45 -3.15 0.61
C ALA A 57 1.93 -4.28 1.51
N ILE A 58 2.88 -5.01 2.11
CA ILE A 58 2.56 -6.16 2.96
C ILE A 58 3.32 -6.04 4.27
N ILE A 59 2.62 -6.11 5.39
CA ILE A 59 3.27 -6.37 6.69
C ILE A 59 3.44 -7.87 6.84
N ALA A 60 4.67 -8.36 6.69
CA ALA A 60 5.02 -9.76 6.87
C ALA A 60 5.59 -10.01 8.27
N ARG A 61 5.09 -11.06 8.94
CA ARG A 61 5.61 -11.53 10.24
C ARG A 61 6.49 -12.75 10.04
N LYS A 62 7.64 -12.82 10.73
CA LYS A 62 8.55 -13.98 10.61
C LYS A 62 8.05 -15.22 11.35
N ASN A 63 7.35 -15.04 12.47
CA ASN A 63 6.85 -16.14 13.29
C ASN A 63 5.43 -15.81 13.78
N ARG A 64 4.50 -16.78 13.67
CA ARG A 64 3.11 -16.63 14.12
C ARG A 64 3.01 -16.44 15.64
N LEU A 65 3.96 -16.98 16.39
CA LEU A 65 3.95 -16.99 17.86
C LEU A 65 4.60 -15.75 18.51
N LEU A 66 5.27 -14.90 17.73
CA LEU A 66 5.98 -13.73 18.24
C LEU A 66 5.28 -12.44 17.76
N HIS A 67 4.66 -11.73 18.70
CA HIS A 67 3.80 -10.57 18.42
C HIS A 67 4.54 -9.22 18.37
N HIS A 68 5.84 -9.19 18.68
CA HIS A 68 6.61 -7.95 18.77
C HIS A 68 6.94 -7.36 17.38
N SER A 69 6.93 -6.02 17.26
CA SER A 69 7.21 -5.29 16.00
C SER A 69 8.58 -5.61 15.40
N LEU A 70 9.56 -5.96 16.24
CA LEU A 70 10.89 -6.44 15.85
C LEU A 70 10.88 -7.64 14.90
N PHE A 71 9.80 -8.42 14.88
CA PHE A 71 9.65 -9.59 14.02
C PHE A 71 8.77 -9.34 12.79
N ARG A 72 8.43 -8.07 12.53
CA ARG A 72 7.61 -7.64 11.39
C ARG A 72 8.41 -6.76 10.45
N ARG A 73 8.19 -6.95 9.15
CA ARG A 73 8.75 -6.12 8.08
C ARG A 73 7.64 -5.70 7.13
N CYS A 74 7.73 -4.47 6.62
CA CYS A 74 6.92 -4.03 5.49
C CYS A 74 7.66 -4.41 4.21
N ILE A 75 6.94 -4.98 3.23
CA ILE A 75 7.47 -5.37 1.93
C ILE A 75 6.72 -4.58 0.86
N ILE A 76 7.46 -3.89 -0.01
CA ILE A 76 6.96 -3.20 -1.20
C ILE A 76 7.56 -3.90 -2.41
N ASN A 77 6.75 -4.65 -3.16
CA ASN A 77 7.27 -5.44 -4.27
C ASN A 77 7.36 -4.67 -5.59
N GLN A 78 6.63 -3.57 -5.74
CA GLN A 78 6.48 -2.83 -6.99
C GLN A 78 6.45 -1.32 -6.72
N PRO A 79 6.90 -0.49 -7.69
CA PRO A 79 6.70 0.96 -7.62
C PRO A 79 5.20 1.29 -7.62
N PRO A 80 4.79 2.50 -7.20
CA PRO A 80 3.39 2.91 -7.32
C PRO A 80 2.89 2.81 -8.77
N SER A 81 1.62 2.46 -8.92
CA SER A 81 0.90 2.61 -10.18
C SER A 81 0.31 4.00 -10.25
N PHE A 82 0.42 4.66 -11.40
CA PHE A 82 -0.10 6.01 -11.64
C PHE A 82 -1.22 5.94 -12.69
N PHE A 83 -2.40 6.46 -12.36
CA PHE A 83 -3.64 6.37 -13.13
C PHE A 83 -3.83 7.59 -14.05
N GLY A 84 -2.86 7.82 -14.94
CA GLY A 84 -2.88 8.95 -15.88
C GLY A 84 -1.50 9.31 -16.45
N SER A 85 -1.50 10.06 -17.56
CA SER A 85 -0.28 10.43 -18.29
C SER A 85 0.36 11.76 -17.86
N ASP A 86 -0.41 12.65 -17.22
CA ASP A 86 0.05 14.00 -16.82
C ASP A 86 -0.10 14.19 -15.31
N LEU A 87 0.65 13.38 -14.54
CA LEU A 87 0.65 13.39 -13.08
C LEU A 87 2.04 13.79 -12.56
N PRO A 88 2.13 14.57 -11.47
CA PRO A 88 3.41 14.87 -10.84
C PRO A 88 3.91 13.63 -10.07
N GLN A 89 4.49 12.67 -10.80
CA GLN A 89 4.82 11.34 -10.27
C GLN A 89 5.79 11.38 -9.07
N ILE A 90 6.74 12.32 -9.06
CA ILE A 90 7.71 12.48 -7.96
C ILE A 90 6.99 12.94 -6.69
N GLU A 91 6.12 13.95 -6.78
CA GLU A 91 5.34 14.47 -5.65
C GLU A 91 4.41 13.38 -5.08
N LEU A 92 3.70 12.66 -5.96
CA LEU A 92 2.85 11.55 -5.57
C LEU A 92 3.63 10.40 -4.93
N PHE A 93 4.82 10.09 -5.44
CA PHE A 93 5.71 9.09 -4.85
C PHE A 93 6.14 9.50 -3.44
N GLU A 94 6.62 10.72 -3.26
CA GLU A 94 7.02 11.24 -1.94
C GLU A 94 5.87 11.21 -0.94
N LEU A 95 4.66 11.57 -1.40
CA LEU A 95 3.46 11.55 -0.57
C LEU A 95 3.08 10.12 -0.14
N LEU A 96 3.08 9.17 -1.08
CA LEU A 96 2.80 7.76 -0.81
C LEU A 96 3.83 7.15 0.15
N ILE A 97 5.12 7.43 -0.04
CA ILE A 97 6.18 6.94 0.85
C ILE A 97 6.08 7.57 2.23
N THR A 98 5.81 8.87 2.33
CA THR A 98 5.61 9.56 3.61
C THR A 98 4.48 8.91 4.39
N ARG A 99 3.32 8.73 3.75
CA ARG A 99 2.16 8.08 4.37
C ARG A 99 2.45 6.63 4.75
N LEU A 100 3.16 5.88 3.90
CA LEU A 100 3.57 4.51 4.19
C LEU A 100 4.42 4.44 5.46
N VAL A 101 5.45 5.28 5.56
CA VAL A 101 6.35 5.34 6.71
C VAL A 101 5.55 5.66 7.97
N GLU A 102 4.66 6.66 7.92
CA GLU A 102 3.79 6.99 9.05
C GLU A 102 2.90 5.83 9.49
N GLU A 103 2.35 5.10 8.52
CA GLU A 103 1.46 3.96 8.77
C GLU A 103 2.19 2.80 9.46
N VAL A 104 3.46 2.55 9.09
CA VAL A 104 4.18 1.35 9.52
C VAL A 104 5.27 1.58 10.56
N LYS A 105 5.69 2.83 10.85
CA LYS A 105 6.84 3.16 11.74
C LYS A 105 6.79 2.52 13.14
N HIS A 106 5.61 2.22 13.67
CA HIS A 106 5.45 1.53 14.96
C HIS A 106 5.03 0.05 14.82
N LYS A 107 4.75 -0.40 13.59
CA LYS A 107 4.29 -1.74 13.28
C LYS A 107 5.43 -2.66 12.87
N VAL A 108 6.45 -2.14 12.19
CA VAL A 108 7.53 -2.92 11.58
C VAL A 108 8.91 -2.41 11.99
N PHE A 109 9.90 -3.30 11.95
CA PHE A 109 11.31 -2.96 12.18
C PHE A 109 12.02 -2.49 10.90
N LEU A 110 11.57 -2.97 9.74
CA LEU A 110 12.20 -2.73 8.45
C LEU A 110 11.12 -2.53 7.37
N ILE A 111 11.38 -1.61 6.44
CA ILE A 111 10.68 -1.48 5.16
C ILE A 111 11.66 -1.95 4.08
N ARG A 112 11.23 -2.88 3.23
CA ARG A 112 12.05 -3.51 2.19
C ARG A 112 11.36 -3.49 0.83
#